data_AF-A0A4U1YZM5-F1
#
_entry.id   AF-A0A4U1YZM5-F1
#
_cell.length_a   1.000
_cell.length_b   1.000
_cell.length_c   1.000
_cell.angle_alpha   90.00
_cell.angle_beta   90.00
_cell.angle_gamma   90.00
#
_symmetry.space_group_name_H-M   'P 1'
#
loop_
_entity.id
_entity.type
_entity.pdbx_description
1 polymer ?
#
loop_
_entity_poly.entity_id
_entity_poly.type
_entity_poly.pdbx_seq_one_letter_code
_entity_poly.pdbx_strand_id
1 'polypeptide(L)'
;MLNRYPLWKYLMVVFAIAITALYALPNIYGEDPAVQVTGARGASVDLSTLDVVTNALEAESLSTKSVALENGSILVRFNDTDTQISARDIITEALGDDVIVALNLAASTPDWLESIGAAPMKLGLDLRGGVHFLMEVDMDAAMEKLVGQQEEAFRSELREEKIRYRAIRPSGKDAVEVLLRNEEQLAEAKSLLQSQHQDMTFVDSASNGRFSLVANFTETRLQEIRNYAVEQNITILRNRVNELGVAEPLVQRQGASRIVVELPGVQDTARAKEILGATATLEFREVDSSADLAAAASGRAPAGSEIKQDRDGRPVVLEKRVILGGSSITDASSSVDEYGRPQVNISLDSEGGSKMSAFSKKNIGKLMATVFAEYKDSGRKTPEGRVILSKHEEVINQATIQSALGRNFRITGIDSTAEAHNLALLLRAGALIAPISIVEERTIGPSMGQQNIDMGIMAMVWGMAAVMLFTLLYYRSFGLIANIALMANLVLIIGVMSMIPGATMTLPGIAGIVLTVGMAVDANVLIFERIREELRDGRSPQQAIHQGYANAFSTIADANITTLLTAIILFAVGTGAIKGFAVTLSIGILTSMFTAIVGTRCIVNLMYGGKRVKKLSI
;
A
#
# COMPACT_ATOMS: atom_id res chain seq x y z
N MET A 1 9.66 -31.68 -48.75
CA MET A 1 10.26 -32.45 -47.64
C MET A 1 9.49 -32.12 -46.38
N LEU A 2 8.89 -33.12 -45.71
CA LEU A 2 8.18 -32.88 -44.44
C LEU A 2 9.15 -32.35 -43.38
N ASN A 3 8.64 -31.57 -42.41
CA ASN A 3 9.37 -31.09 -41.23
C ASN A 3 10.53 -30.09 -41.47
N ARG A 4 10.43 -29.18 -42.46
CA ARG A 4 11.29 -27.97 -42.48
C ARG A 4 10.60 -26.82 -41.76
N TYR A 5 11.05 -26.52 -40.54
CA TYR A 5 10.69 -25.27 -39.88
C TYR A 5 11.37 -24.10 -40.58
N PRO A 6 10.66 -22.98 -40.83
CA PRO A 6 11.28 -21.78 -41.37
C PRO A 6 12.33 -21.20 -40.39
N LEU A 7 13.41 -20.63 -40.91
CA LEU A 7 14.50 -20.02 -40.13
C LEU A 7 14.00 -18.98 -39.11
N TRP A 8 13.01 -18.16 -39.47
CA TRP A 8 12.45 -17.14 -38.58
C TRP A 8 11.85 -17.73 -37.29
N LYS A 9 11.32 -18.96 -37.31
CA LYS A 9 10.79 -19.61 -36.11
C LYS A 9 11.89 -20.06 -35.15
N TYR A 10 13.03 -20.51 -35.68
CA TYR A 10 14.20 -20.82 -34.86
C TYR A 10 14.76 -19.56 -34.21
N LEU A 11 14.92 -18.50 -35.00
CA LEU A 11 15.37 -17.19 -34.49
C LEU A 11 14.41 -16.66 -33.42
N MET A 12 13.10 -16.78 -33.61
CA MET A 12 12.09 -16.38 -32.64
C MET A 12 12.25 -17.12 -31.29
N VAL A 13 12.44 -18.45 -31.31
CA VAL A 13 12.62 -19.23 -30.07
C VAL A 13 13.92 -18.84 -29.36
N VAL A 14 15.03 -18.74 -30.10
CA VAL A 14 16.32 -18.35 -29.52
C VAL A 14 16.26 -16.94 -28.95
N PHE A 15 15.65 -16.00 -29.67
CA PHE A 15 15.49 -14.61 -29.23
C PHE A 15 14.61 -14.51 -27.98
N ALA A 16 13.49 -15.24 -27.92
CA ALA A 16 12.62 -15.27 -26.75
C ALA A 16 13.34 -15.81 -25.51
N ILE A 17 14.09 -16.92 -25.66
CA ILE A 17 14.89 -17.49 -24.56
C ILE A 17 16.02 -16.54 -24.15
N ALA A 18 16.71 -15.91 -25.11
CA ALA A 18 17.82 -15.00 -24.81
C ALA A 18 17.35 -13.75 -24.05
N ILE A 19 16.25 -13.13 -24.45
CA ILE A 19 15.68 -11.97 -23.75
C ILE A 19 15.23 -12.38 -22.35
N THR A 20 14.46 -13.45 -22.22
CA THR A 20 13.96 -13.85 -20.90
C THR A 20 15.08 -14.32 -19.98
N ALA A 21 16.12 -14.96 -20.51
CA ALA A 21 17.32 -15.28 -19.74
C ALA A 21 18.03 -14.01 -19.25
N LEU A 22 18.15 -12.99 -20.10
CA LEU A 22 18.75 -11.70 -19.72
C LEU A 22 18.00 -11.04 -18.55
N TYR A 23 16.66 -11.04 -18.60
CA TYR A 23 15.82 -10.53 -17.53
C TYR A 23 15.73 -11.46 -16.31
N ALA A 24 16.09 -12.74 -16.43
CA ALA A 24 16.13 -13.68 -15.32
C ALA A 24 17.44 -13.60 -14.52
N LEU A 25 18.55 -13.16 -15.14
CA LEU A 25 19.89 -13.07 -14.52
C LEU A 25 19.94 -12.29 -13.19
N PRO A 26 19.25 -11.15 -13.01
CA PRO A 26 19.25 -10.41 -11.74
C PRO A 26 18.90 -11.28 -10.52
N ASN A 27 17.99 -12.25 -10.68
CA ASN A 27 17.55 -13.12 -9.59
C ASN A 27 18.65 -14.05 -9.05
N ILE A 28 19.75 -14.24 -9.78
CA ILE A 28 20.87 -15.08 -9.35
C ILE A 28 21.76 -14.32 -8.35
N TYR A 29 21.80 -13.00 -8.44
CA TYR A 29 22.67 -12.17 -7.58
C TYR A 29 22.10 -11.97 -6.18
N GLY A 30 20.79 -12.17 -5.99
CA GLY A 30 20.13 -12.05 -4.69
C GLY A 30 19.94 -10.60 -4.23
N GLU A 31 19.65 -10.44 -2.94
CA GLU A 31 19.46 -9.16 -2.27
C GLU A 31 20.42 -9.05 -1.08
N ASP A 32 21.08 -7.90 -0.93
CA ASP A 32 21.91 -7.57 0.22
C ASP A 32 21.08 -6.80 1.26
N PRO A 33 21.18 -7.12 2.56
CA PRO A 33 20.67 -6.27 3.64
C PRO A 33 21.28 -4.87 3.52
N ALA A 34 20.45 -3.83 3.43
CA ALA A 34 20.90 -2.48 3.19
C ALA A 34 20.19 -1.44 4.06
N VAL A 35 20.90 -0.41 4.51
CA VAL A 35 20.28 0.78 5.10
C VAL A 35 20.24 1.85 4.01
N GLN A 36 19.04 2.33 3.72
CA GLN A 36 18.83 3.42 2.78
C GLN A 36 18.56 4.72 3.54
N VAL A 37 19.28 5.76 3.16
CA VAL A 37 19.22 7.08 3.76
C VAL A 37 18.75 8.06 2.70
N THR A 38 17.55 8.60 2.87
CA THR A 38 16.92 9.55 1.94
C THR A 38 16.67 10.87 2.65
N GLY A 39 16.87 12.00 1.96
CA GLY A 39 16.60 13.30 2.56
C GLY A 39 15.11 13.48 2.84
N ALA A 40 14.76 13.91 4.05
CA ALA A 40 13.39 14.29 4.35
C ALA A 40 13.04 15.58 3.60
N ARG A 41 11.80 15.71 3.13
CA ARG A 41 11.25 16.97 2.57
C ARG A 41 12.00 17.51 1.33
N GLY A 42 12.55 16.62 0.50
CA GLY A 42 13.26 17.00 -0.73
C GLY A 42 14.65 17.59 -0.49
N ALA A 43 15.19 17.46 0.74
CA ALA A 43 16.61 17.65 0.99
C ALA A 43 17.42 16.67 0.13
N SER A 44 18.46 17.16 -0.55
CA SER A 44 19.38 16.27 -1.28
C SER A 44 20.33 15.62 -0.29
N VAL A 45 20.54 14.32 -0.48
CA VAL A 45 21.60 13.62 0.22
C VAL A 45 22.89 13.82 -0.58
N ASP A 46 23.87 14.48 0.01
CA ASP A 46 25.10 14.87 -0.66
C ASP A 46 26.29 14.02 -0.18
N LEU A 47 27.44 14.17 -0.83
CA LEU A 47 28.68 13.48 -0.47
C LEU A 47 29.13 13.76 0.97
N SER A 48 28.83 14.95 1.52
CA SER A 48 29.12 15.27 2.93
C SER A 48 28.32 14.40 3.89
N THR A 49 27.06 14.09 3.56
CA THR A 49 26.23 13.18 4.35
C THR A 49 26.78 11.76 4.28
N LEU A 50 27.32 11.36 3.12
CA LEU A 50 27.98 10.06 2.94
C LEU A 50 29.23 9.95 3.82
N ASP A 51 30.02 11.01 3.92
CA ASP A 51 31.20 11.05 4.79
C ASP A 51 30.80 10.92 6.27
N VAL A 52 29.73 11.60 6.71
CA VAL A 52 29.21 11.46 8.09
C VAL A 52 28.76 10.03 8.38
N VAL A 53 28.02 9.41 7.47
CA VAL A 53 27.57 8.02 7.59
C VAL A 53 28.76 7.07 7.64
N THR A 54 29.74 7.26 6.77
CA THR A 54 30.94 6.40 6.70
C THR A 54 31.75 6.51 7.99
N ASN A 55 31.99 7.72 8.49
CA ASN A 55 32.71 7.94 9.74
C ASN A 55 31.97 7.36 10.96
N ALA A 56 30.64 7.48 11.01
CA ALA A 56 29.84 6.92 12.10
C ALA A 56 29.91 5.38 12.13
N LEU A 57 29.89 4.73 10.96
CA LEU A 57 30.00 3.27 10.84
C LEU A 57 31.42 2.76 11.14
N GLU A 58 32.45 3.51 10.74
CA GLU A 58 33.85 3.18 11.05
C GLU A 58 34.17 3.33 12.53
N ALA A 59 33.59 4.34 13.22
CA ALA A 59 33.79 4.55 14.65
C ALA A 59 33.35 3.35 15.51
N GLU A 60 32.28 2.66 15.09
CA GLU A 60 31.75 1.46 15.76
C GLU A 60 32.28 0.14 15.15
N SER A 61 33.23 0.20 14.22
CA SER A 61 33.87 -0.97 13.59
C SER A 61 32.89 -1.97 12.92
N LEU A 62 31.80 -1.48 12.32
CA LEU A 62 30.84 -2.33 11.62
C LEU A 62 31.35 -2.73 10.22
N SER A 63 31.25 -4.02 9.88
CA SER A 63 31.64 -4.52 8.55
C SER A 63 30.60 -4.14 7.49
N THR A 64 30.90 -3.13 6.68
CA THR A 64 30.09 -2.72 5.52
C THR A 64 30.64 -3.34 4.24
N LYS A 65 29.74 -3.72 3.32
CA LYS A 65 30.11 -4.27 2.00
C LYS A 65 30.37 -3.14 0.99
N SER A 66 29.51 -2.12 1.02
CA SER A 66 29.67 -0.90 0.22
C SER A 66 28.84 0.23 0.82
N VAL A 67 29.34 1.46 0.73
CA VAL A 67 28.57 2.69 0.97
C VAL A 67 28.59 3.48 -0.33
N ALA A 68 27.43 3.75 -0.92
CA ALA A 68 27.34 4.46 -2.19
C ALA A 68 26.17 5.46 -2.19
N LEU A 69 26.34 6.58 -2.90
CA LEU A 69 25.26 7.49 -3.21
C LEU A 69 24.59 7.04 -4.52
N GLU A 70 23.39 6.47 -4.43
CA GLU A 70 22.62 5.96 -5.56
C GLU A 70 21.27 6.70 -5.63
N ASN A 71 20.95 7.29 -6.80
CA ASN A 71 19.67 7.95 -7.07
C ASN A 71 19.24 9.04 -6.05
N GLY A 72 20.19 9.78 -5.49
CA GLY A 72 19.90 10.83 -4.48
C GLY A 72 19.62 10.29 -3.07
N SER A 73 19.96 9.02 -2.83
CA SER A 73 19.92 8.37 -1.52
C SER A 73 21.27 7.70 -1.22
N ILE A 74 21.70 7.66 0.04
CA ILE A 74 22.86 6.85 0.42
C ILE A 74 22.37 5.44 0.70
N LEU A 75 22.98 4.47 0.05
CA LEU A 75 22.74 3.06 0.25
C LEU A 75 23.97 2.45 0.92
N VAL A 76 23.79 1.92 2.12
CA VAL A 76 24.82 1.17 2.86
C VAL A 76 24.46 -0.31 2.81
N ARG A 77 25.28 -1.13 2.17
CA ARG A 77 25.08 -2.58 2.06
C ARG A 77 25.86 -3.32 3.16
N PHE A 78 25.24 -4.33 3.75
CA PHE A 78 25.77 -5.17 4.83
C PHE A 78 25.79 -6.64 4.42
N ASN A 79 26.52 -7.47 5.17
CA ASN A 79 26.54 -8.93 4.97
C ASN A 79 25.38 -9.62 5.69
N ASP A 80 24.96 -9.09 6.86
CA ASP A 80 24.00 -9.72 7.74
C ASP A 80 22.91 -8.74 8.21
N THR A 81 21.70 -9.25 8.43
CA THR A 81 20.54 -8.47 8.88
C THR A 81 20.72 -7.89 10.29
N ASP A 82 21.47 -8.57 11.16
CA ASP A 82 21.76 -8.06 12.51
C ASP A 82 22.62 -6.79 12.46
N THR A 83 23.66 -6.79 11.62
CA THR A 83 24.53 -5.62 11.41
C THR A 83 23.77 -4.44 10.80
N GLN A 84 22.79 -4.71 9.94
CA GLN A 84 21.93 -3.71 9.33
C GLN A 84 21.07 -2.98 10.38
N ILE A 85 20.51 -3.71 11.35
CA ILE A 85 19.67 -3.11 12.40
C ILE A 85 20.50 -2.20 13.30
N SER A 86 21.66 -2.67 13.77
CA SER A 86 22.57 -1.84 14.57
C SER A 86 23.03 -0.60 13.81
N ALA A 87 23.34 -0.75 12.52
CA ALA A 87 23.74 0.37 11.68
C ALA A 87 22.63 1.42 11.51
N ARG A 88 21.36 1.00 11.38
CA ARG A 88 20.23 1.94 11.30
C ARG A 88 20.20 2.87 12.51
N ASP A 89 20.35 2.33 13.71
CA ASP A 89 20.25 3.11 14.95
C ASP A 89 21.39 4.13 15.04
N ILE A 90 22.62 3.70 14.72
CA ILE A 90 23.81 4.56 14.70
C ILE A 90 23.67 5.67 13.65
N ILE A 91 23.23 5.33 12.43
CA ILE A 91 23.05 6.30 11.34
C ILE A 91 21.95 7.31 11.69
N THR A 92 20.88 6.85 12.34
CA THR A 92 19.77 7.72 12.77
C THR A 92 20.26 8.72 13.85
N GLU A 93 21.06 8.26 14.80
CA GLU A 93 21.64 9.12 15.84
C GLU A 93 22.63 10.14 15.26
N ALA A 94 23.41 9.76 14.23
CA ALA A 94 24.40 10.62 13.60
C ALA A 94 23.80 11.70 12.67
N LEU A 95 22.71 11.39 11.96
CA LEU A 95 22.12 12.28 10.95
C LEU A 95 20.97 13.15 11.47
N GLY A 96 20.33 12.76 12.57
CA GLY A 96 19.19 13.50 13.15
C GLY A 96 17.92 13.44 12.28
N ASP A 97 16.97 14.34 12.56
CA ASP A 97 15.59 14.30 12.06
C ASP A 97 15.40 14.75 10.59
N ASP A 98 16.45 15.28 9.94
CA ASP A 98 16.35 15.83 8.58
C ASP A 98 16.48 14.75 7.49
N VAL A 99 16.74 13.50 7.87
CA VAL A 99 16.99 12.39 6.95
C VAL A 99 16.21 11.15 7.41
N ILE A 100 15.61 10.43 6.46
CA ILE A 100 14.87 9.20 6.70
C ILE A 100 15.84 8.03 6.53
N VAL A 101 16.02 7.26 7.61
CA VAL A 101 16.87 6.07 7.63
C VAL A 101 15.98 4.83 7.62
N ALA A 102 15.99 4.13 6.49
CA ALA A 102 15.11 3.01 6.19
C ALA A 102 15.90 1.69 6.14
N LEU A 103 15.32 0.61 6.69
CA LEU A 103 15.80 -0.74 6.43
C LEU A 103 15.30 -1.17 5.04
N ASN A 104 16.22 -1.65 4.20
CA ASN A 104 15.95 -2.07 2.83
C ASN A 104 16.68 -3.40 2.53
N LEU A 105 16.22 -4.11 1.49
CA LEU A 105 16.94 -5.21 0.85
C LEU A 105 17.26 -4.74 -0.56
N ALA A 106 18.51 -4.36 -0.78
CA ALA A 106 18.94 -3.83 -2.07
C ALA A 106 19.32 -4.98 -3.00
N ALA A 107 18.90 -4.92 -4.26
CA ALA A 107 19.33 -5.88 -5.25
C ALA A 107 20.86 -5.83 -5.40
N SER A 108 21.53 -6.98 -5.40
CA SER A 108 22.98 -7.08 -5.68
C SER A 108 23.25 -7.12 -7.19
N THR A 109 22.32 -6.58 -7.99
CA THR A 109 22.35 -6.69 -9.44
C THR A 109 23.39 -5.72 -10.00
N PRO A 110 24.25 -6.15 -10.94
CA PRO A 110 25.19 -5.25 -11.60
C PRO A 110 24.51 -4.07 -12.32
N ASP A 111 25.08 -2.87 -12.25
CA ASP A 111 24.54 -1.63 -12.84
C ASP A 111 24.15 -1.76 -14.33
N TRP A 112 24.90 -2.56 -15.10
CA TRP A 112 24.60 -2.76 -16.52
C TRP A 112 23.29 -3.51 -16.76
N LEU A 113 22.87 -4.40 -15.84
CA LEU A 113 21.58 -5.09 -15.88
C LEU A 113 20.45 -4.16 -15.42
N GLU A 114 20.69 -3.34 -14.40
CA GLU A 114 19.71 -2.36 -13.95
C GLU A 114 19.43 -1.30 -15.03
N SER A 115 20.47 -0.87 -15.76
CA SER A 115 20.35 0.14 -16.82
C SER A 115 19.44 -0.28 -17.99
N ILE A 116 19.29 -1.58 -18.21
CA ILE A 116 18.38 -2.14 -19.23
C ILE A 116 16.99 -2.46 -18.66
N GLY A 117 16.71 -2.09 -17.42
CA GLY A 117 15.45 -2.34 -16.73
C GLY A 117 15.28 -3.78 -16.23
N ALA A 118 16.37 -4.57 -16.16
CA ALA A 118 16.33 -5.92 -15.62
C ALA A 118 16.49 -5.86 -14.09
N ALA A 119 15.36 -5.78 -13.38
CA ALA A 119 15.29 -5.87 -11.93
C ALA A 119 15.00 -7.32 -11.48
N PRO A 120 15.43 -7.73 -10.27
CA PRO A 120 15.01 -9.00 -9.70
C PRO A 120 13.50 -9.01 -9.42
N MET A 121 12.94 -10.22 -9.32
CA MET A 121 11.54 -10.42 -8.97
C MET A 121 11.27 -9.88 -7.57
N LYS A 122 10.18 -9.13 -7.40
CA LYS A 122 9.75 -8.66 -6.09
C LYS A 122 9.29 -9.84 -5.25
N LEU A 123 9.81 -9.98 -4.04
CA LEU A 123 9.35 -11.00 -3.10
C LEU A 123 8.17 -10.45 -2.27
N GLY A 124 7.15 -11.26 -2.06
CA GLY A 124 6.01 -10.95 -1.20
C GLY A 124 6.32 -11.10 0.28
N LEU A 125 5.38 -10.66 1.12
CA LEU A 125 5.52 -10.66 2.58
C LEU A 125 5.87 -12.05 3.17
N ASP A 126 5.30 -13.11 2.60
CA ASP A 126 5.55 -14.49 3.05
C ASP A 126 7.00 -14.96 2.87
N LEU A 127 7.76 -14.26 2.00
CA LEU A 127 9.15 -14.59 1.66
C LEU A 127 10.14 -13.56 2.23
N ARG A 128 9.83 -12.26 2.20
CA ARG A 128 10.67 -11.19 2.80
C ARG A 128 10.47 -10.99 4.30
N GLY A 129 9.35 -11.47 4.85
CA GLY A 129 8.90 -11.11 6.19
C GLY A 129 8.37 -9.67 6.26
N GLY A 130 7.68 -9.36 7.35
CA GLY A 130 7.08 -8.06 7.63
C GLY A 130 5.69 -8.17 8.26
N VAL A 131 4.88 -7.12 8.10
CA VAL A 131 3.55 -7.01 8.71
C VAL A 131 2.46 -6.80 7.65
N HIS A 132 1.33 -7.49 7.81
CA HIS A 132 0.11 -7.31 7.03
C HIS A 132 -1.02 -6.85 7.95
N PHE A 133 -1.60 -5.70 7.63
CA PHE A 133 -2.77 -5.14 8.30
C PHE A 133 -3.97 -5.10 7.35
N LEU A 134 -5.10 -5.65 7.80
CA LEU A 134 -6.40 -5.37 7.19
C LEU A 134 -7.12 -4.33 8.05
N MET A 135 -7.29 -3.14 7.48
CA MET A 135 -7.91 -2.01 8.15
C MET A 135 -9.32 -1.79 7.60
N GLU A 136 -10.29 -1.45 8.45
CA GLU A 136 -11.64 -1.09 8.05
C GLU A 136 -11.92 0.37 8.39
N VAL A 137 -12.37 1.13 7.38
CA VAL A 137 -12.73 2.54 7.50
C VAL A 137 -14.12 2.66 8.10
N ASP A 138 -14.25 3.48 9.13
CA ASP A 138 -15.53 3.82 9.75
C ASP A 138 -16.32 4.78 8.84
N MET A 139 -17.17 4.20 8.00
CA MET A 139 -17.99 4.98 7.06
C MET A 139 -19.06 5.79 7.78
N ASP A 140 -19.52 5.37 8.96
CA ASP A 140 -20.53 6.11 9.71
C ASP A 140 -19.93 7.42 10.24
N ALA A 141 -18.73 7.36 10.82
CA ALA A 141 -18.00 8.54 11.26
C ALA A 141 -17.64 9.48 10.08
N ALA A 142 -17.32 8.93 8.91
CA ALA A 142 -17.10 9.70 7.68
C ALA A 142 -18.36 10.50 7.28
N MET A 143 -19.53 9.84 7.33
CA MET A 143 -20.81 10.45 7.00
C MET A 143 -21.20 11.53 8.02
N GLU A 144 -21.05 11.26 9.31
CA GLU A 144 -21.34 12.25 10.37
C GLU A 144 -20.52 13.54 10.18
N LYS A 145 -19.22 13.40 9.87
CA LYS A 145 -18.34 14.54 9.61
C LYS A 145 -18.80 15.35 8.39
N LEU A 146 -19.21 14.69 7.32
CA LEU A 146 -19.66 15.35 6.10
C LEU A 146 -21.00 16.05 6.30
N VAL A 147 -21.96 15.41 6.99
CA VAL A 147 -23.23 16.05 7.37
C VAL A 147 -22.98 17.31 8.20
N GLY A 148 -22.02 17.28 9.13
CA GLY A 148 -21.61 18.44 9.91
C GLY A 148 -20.99 19.57 9.07
N GLN A 149 -20.17 19.23 8.07
CA GLN A 149 -19.63 20.23 7.12
C GLN A 149 -20.75 20.85 6.29
N GLN A 150 -21.71 20.05 5.82
CA GLN A 150 -22.85 20.52 5.05
C GLN A 150 -23.76 21.43 5.91
N GLU A 151 -23.95 21.11 7.19
CA GLU A 151 -24.66 21.96 8.14
C GLU A 151 -24.01 23.35 8.25
N GLU A 152 -22.68 23.44 8.31
CA GLU A 152 -21.95 24.72 8.35
C GLU A 152 -22.00 25.47 7.01
N ALA A 153 -21.94 24.76 5.89
CA ALA A 153 -22.12 25.33 4.55
C ALA A 153 -23.50 25.98 4.42
N PHE A 154 -24.58 25.26 4.74
CA PHE A 154 -25.95 25.80 4.74
C PHE A 154 -26.10 27.00 5.67
N ARG A 155 -25.45 27.01 6.85
CA ARG A 155 -25.47 28.18 7.73
C ARG A 155 -24.84 29.41 7.11
N SER A 156 -23.80 29.22 6.31
CA SER A 156 -23.05 30.28 5.66
C SER A 156 -23.80 30.82 4.45
N GLU A 157 -24.26 29.94 3.55
CA GLU A 157 -25.07 30.27 2.37
C GLU A 157 -26.35 31.02 2.73
N LEU A 158 -27.12 30.53 3.71
CA LEU A 158 -28.34 31.20 4.17
C LEU A 158 -28.05 32.56 4.81
N ARG A 159 -26.87 32.74 5.42
CA ARG A 159 -26.48 34.02 6.03
C ARG A 159 -26.06 35.04 4.99
N GLU A 160 -25.38 34.62 3.93
CA GLU A 160 -24.98 35.47 2.80
C GLU A 160 -26.21 36.04 2.08
N GLU A 161 -27.22 35.20 1.83
CA GLU A 161 -28.51 35.60 1.24
C GLU A 161 -29.50 36.21 2.27
N LYS A 162 -29.07 36.41 3.51
CA LYS A 162 -29.84 37.02 4.61
C LYS A 162 -31.16 36.31 4.95
N ILE A 163 -31.28 35.02 4.63
CA ILE A 163 -32.44 34.18 4.97
C ILE A 163 -32.38 33.80 6.45
N ARG A 164 -33.43 34.12 7.22
CA ARG A 164 -33.44 33.88 8.67
C ARG A 164 -33.91 32.47 8.99
N TYR A 165 -33.02 31.63 9.53
CA TYR A 165 -33.36 30.30 10.06
C TYR A 165 -33.56 30.31 11.59
N ARG A 166 -34.24 29.28 12.11
CA ARG A 166 -34.34 28.99 13.56
C ARG A 166 -33.20 28.10 14.03
N ALA A 167 -32.97 27.00 13.31
CA ALA A 167 -31.88 26.07 13.59
C ALA A 167 -31.57 25.28 12.31
N ILE A 168 -30.32 24.87 12.17
CA ILE A 168 -29.90 23.85 11.21
C ILE A 168 -29.31 22.73 12.04
N ARG A 169 -29.75 21.50 11.80
CA ARG A 169 -29.36 20.34 12.59
C ARG A 169 -29.21 19.12 11.68
N PRO A 170 -28.34 18.17 12.03
CA PRO A 170 -28.30 16.88 11.36
C PRO A 170 -29.58 16.09 11.65
N SER A 171 -30.11 15.41 10.64
CA SER A 171 -31.30 14.56 10.71
C SER A 171 -30.96 13.14 10.29
N GLY A 172 -30.48 12.34 11.24
CA GLY A 172 -29.98 10.98 10.94
C GLY A 172 -28.57 11.00 10.35
N LYS A 173 -28.22 9.96 9.58
CA LYS A 173 -26.87 9.77 9.02
C LYS A 173 -26.65 10.44 7.65
N ASP A 174 -27.72 10.68 6.91
CA ASP A 174 -27.64 11.05 5.48
C ASP A 174 -28.44 12.33 5.15
N ALA A 175 -28.86 13.09 6.17
CA ALA A 175 -29.71 14.26 5.95
C ALA A 175 -29.42 15.43 6.89
N VAL A 176 -29.72 16.63 6.41
CA VAL A 176 -29.66 17.88 7.17
C VAL A 176 -31.06 18.50 7.21
N GLU A 177 -31.53 18.83 8.41
CA GLU A 177 -32.80 19.54 8.63
C GLU A 177 -32.55 21.04 8.86
N VAL A 178 -33.19 21.86 8.04
CA VAL A 178 -33.23 23.32 8.17
C VAL A 178 -34.60 23.72 8.71
N LEU A 179 -34.64 24.26 9.93
CA LEU A 179 -35.86 24.78 10.56
C LEU A 179 -35.99 26.29 10.28
N LEU A 180 -37.10 26.67 9.66
CA LEU A 180 -37.39 28.02 9.18
C LEU A 180 -38.53 28.66 9.97
N ARG A 181 -38.67 29.98 9.91
CA ARG A 181 -39.66 30.72 10.71
C ARG A 181 -41.04 30.75 10.04
N ASN A 182 -41.05 30.96 8.73
CA ASN A 182 -42.25 31.22 7.93
C ASN A 182 -42.19 30.41 6.61
N GLU A 183 -43.33 30.27 5.95
CA GLU A 183 -43.48 29.57 4.66
C GLU A 183 -42.73 30.26 3.51
N GLU A 184 -42.72 31.60 3.47
CA GLU A 184 -41.97 32.38 2.46
C GLU A 184 -40.46 32.05 2.52
N GLN A 185 -39.90 32.01 3.73
CA GLN A 185 -38.49 31.67 3.94
C GLN A 185 -38.18 30.21 3.60
N LEU A 186 -39.18 29.32 3.71
CA LEU A 186 -39.06 27.94 3.27
C LEU A 186 -38.97 27.85 1.75
N ALA A 187 -39.81 28.58 1.02
CA ALA A 187 -39.75 28.61 -0.44
C ALA A 187 -38.43 29.23 -0.95
N GLU A 188 -37.98 30.34 -0.34
CA GLU A 188 -36.70 30.99 -0.66
C GLU A 188 -35.51 30.06 -0.39
N ALA A 189 -35.44 29.46 0.80
CA ALA A 189 -34.36 28.55 1.15
C ALA A 189 -34.33 27.30 0.25
N LYS A 190 -35.50 26.73 -0.07
CA LYS A 190 -35.61 25.59 -0.97
C LYS A 190 -35.08 25.92 -2.37
N SER A 191 -35.48 27.07 -2.93
CA SER A 191 -35.02 27.51 -4.25
C SER A 191 -33.50 27.71 -4.28
N LEU A 192 -32.95 28.38 -3.26
CA LEU A 192 -31.52 28.64 -3.14
C LEU A 192 -30.73 27.32 -3.03
N LEU A 193 -31.06 26.49 -2.04
CA LEU A 193 -30.30 25.27 -1.76
C LEU A 193 -30.42 24.24 -2.88
N GLN A 194 -31.60 24.12 -3.51
CA GLN A 194 -31.79 23.21 -4.64
C GLN A 194 -31.02 23.66 -5.89
N SER A 195 -30.81 24.97 -6.08
CA SER A 195 -30.00 25.49 -7.19
C SER A 195 -28.50 25.23 -7.01
N GLN A 196 -28.02 25.26 -5.77
CA GLN A 196 -26.59 25.11 -5.44
C GLN A 196 -26.18 23.65 -5.21
N HIS A 197 -27.09 22.80 -4.72
CA HIS A 197 -26.83 21.41 -4.35
C HIS A 197 -27.69 20.44 -5.14
N GLN A 198 -27.30 20.16 -6.39
CA GLN A 198 -28.01 19.23 -7.30
C GLN A 198 -27.87 17.75 -6.88
N ASP A 199 -26.92 17.46 -5.99
CA ASP A 199 -26.60 16.15 -5.43
C ASP A 199 -27.47 15.76 -4.21
N MET A 200 -28.41 16.64 -3.83
CA MET A 200 -29.33 16.45 -2.71
C MET A 200 -30.81 16.49 -3.16
N THR A 201 -31.65 15.77 -2.42
CA THR A 201 -33.11 15.79 -2.57
C THR A 201 -33.72 16.55 -1.40
N PHE A 202 -34.59 17.52 -1.70
CA PHE A 202 -35.18 18.41 -0.71
C PHE A 202 -36.65 18.04 -0.49
N VAL A 203 -36.99 17.70 0.74
CA VAL A 203 -38.36 17.42 1.19
C VAL A 203 -38.76 18.49 2.20
N ASP A 204 -39.81 19.23 1.88
CA ASP A 204 -40.43 20.19 2.77
C ASP A 204 -41.51 19.53 3.63
N SER A 205 -41.57 19.96 4.89
CA SER A 205 -42.62 19.57 5.82
C SER A 205 -43.04 20.79 6.64
N ALA A 206 -44.33 21.10 6.56
CA ALA A 206 -44.97 22.17 7.32
C ALA A 206 -46.01 21.53 8.25
N SER A 207 -45.61 21.19 9.48
CA SER A 207 -46.50 20.57 10.47
C SER A 207 -46.46 21.34 11.79
N ASN A 208 -47.64 21.64 12.35
CA ASN A 208 -47.82 22.32 13.64
C ASN A 208 -47.04 23.65 13.79
N GLY A 209 -47.03 24.50 12.75
CA GLY A 209 -46.34 25.80 12.77
C GLY A 209 -44.80 25.71 12.81
N ARG A 210 -44.24 24.54 12.49
CA ARG A 210 -42.82 24.35 12.17
C ARG A 210 -42.67 24.14 10.67
N PHE A 211 -41.87 25.01 10.05
CA PHE A 211 -41.46 24.91 8.66
C PHE A 211 -40.08 24.25 8.63
N SER A 212 -40.01 23.01 8.15
CA SER A 212 -38.79 22.22 8.06
C SER A 212 -38.48 21.87 6.61
N LEU A 213 -37.21 21.97 6.24
CA LEU A 213 -36.69 21.53 4.95
C LEU A 213 -35.63 20.47 5.24
N VAL A 214 -35.89 19.23 4.84
CA VAL A 214 -34.96 18.11 4.99
C VAL A 214 -34.26 17.89 3.67
N ALA A 215 -32.93 18.02 3.67
CA ALA A 215 -32.09 17.75 2.52
C ALA A 215 -31.43 16.37 2.71
N ASN A 216 -31.79 15.38 1.88
CA ASN A 216 -31.18 14.05 1.89
C ASN A 216 -30.18 13.93 0.75
N PHE A 217 -29.00 13.35 1.01
CA PHE A 217 -28.06 13.03 -0.06
C PHE A 217 -28.61 11.98 -1.03
N THR A 218 -28.31 12.13 -2.32
CA THR A 218 -28.63 11.10 -3.33
C THR A 218 -27.75 9.85 -3.16
N GLU A 219 -28.24 8.67 -3.55
CA GLU A 219 -27.46 7.43 -3.42
C GLU A 219 -26.13 7.49 -4.22
N THR A 220 -26.14 8.13 -5.39
CA THR A 220 -24.91 8.37 -6.18
C THR A 220 -23.89 9.17 -5.37
N ARG A 221 -24.34 10.24 -4.71
CA ARG A 221 -23.49 11.08 -3.87
C ARG A 221 -22.96 10.31 -2.66
N LEU A 222 -23.80 9.49 -2.01
CA LEU A 222 -23.37 8.62 -0.92
C LEU A 222 -22.27 7.63 -1.36
N GLN A 223 -22.38 7.06 -2.56
CA GLN A 223 -21.33 6.17 -3.10
C GLN A 223 -20.03 6.91 -3.43
N GLU A 224 -20.12 8.11 -4.01
CA GLU A 224 -18.95 8.96 -4.25
C GLU A 224 -18.24 9.31 -2.95
N ILE A 225 -18.99 9.70 -1.92
CA ILE A 225 -18.45 10.01 -0.58
C ILE A 225 -17.74 8.78 0.00
N ARG A 226 -18.37 7.60 -0.10
CA ARG A 226 -17.77 6.36 0.39
C ARG A 226 -16.45 6.04 -0.32
N ASN A 227 -16.41 6.17 -1.65
CA ASN A 227 -15.19 5.95 -2.43
C ASN A 227 -14.11 6.98 -2.09
N TYR A 228 -14.48 8.24 -2.00
CA TYR A 228 -13.57 9.34 -1.65
C TYR A 228 -12.95 9.15 -0.27
N ALA A 229 -13.74 8.76 0.74
CA ALA A 229 -13.24 8.50 2.09
C ALA A 229 -12.19 7.37 2.11
N VAL A 230 -12.41 6.30 1.35
CA VAL A 230 -11.46 5.18 1.24
C VAL A 230 -10.20 5.59 0.48
N GLU A 231 -10.32 6.27 -0.66
CA GLU A 231 -9.18 6.70 -1.48
C GLU A 231 -8.30 7.73 -0.76
N GLN A 232 -8.92 8.67 -0.04
CA GLN A 232 -8.16 9.62 0.75
C GLN A 232 -7.43 8.92 1.90
N ASN A 233 -8.10 8.01 2.62
CA ASN A 233 -7.44 7.25 3.68
C ASN A 233 -6.30 6.37 3.13
N ILE A 234 -6.42 5.82 1.91
CA ILE A 234 -5.31 5.13 1.23
C ILE A 234 -4.13 6.06 1.00
N THR A 235 -4.39 7.29 0.54
CA THR A 235 -3.34 8.29 0.29
C THR A 235 -2.64 8.68 1.60
N ILE A 236 -3.40 8.90 2.67
CA ILE A 236 -2.89 9.22 4.00
C ILE A 236 -2.08 8.06 4.58
N LEU A 237 -2.58 6.82 4.48
CA LEU A 237 -1.85 5.63 4.91
C LEU A 237 -0.55 5.47 4.12
N ARG A 238 -0.55 5.72 2.81
CA ARG A 238 0.66 5.66 1.99
C ARG A 238 1.72 6.66 2.48
N ASN A 239 1.32 7.88 2.83
CA ASN A 239 2.23 8.86 3.43
C ASN A 239 2.75 8.41 4.79
N ARG A 240 1.88 7.90 5.67
CA ARG A 240 2.26 7.36 6.99
C ARG A 240 3.25 6.23 6.91
N VAL A 241 3.10 5.35 5.93
CA VAL A 241 4.03 4.24 5.72
C VAL A 241 5.38 4.73 5.22
N ASN A 242 5.42 5.78 4.39
CA ASN A 242 6.70 6.37 3.97
C ASN A 242 7.46 6.96 5.17
N GLU A 243 6.75 7.57 6.13
CA GLU A 243 7.35 8.08 7.38
C GLU A 243 7.89 6.97 8.29
N LEU A 244 7.40 5.72 8.17
CA LEU A 244 7.96 4.57 8.87
C LEU A 244 9.33 4.13 8.31
N GLY A 245 9.80 4.74 7.21
CA GLY A 245 11.06 4.35 6.57
C GLY A 245 10.99 2.96 5.96
N VAL A 246 9.86 2.59 5.36
CA VAL A 246 9.66 1.28 4.71
C VAL A 246 9.87 1.41 3.21
N ALA A 247 10.75 0.57 2.65
CA ALA A 247 10.92 0.47 1.21
C ALA A 247 9.76 -0.31 0.58
N GLU A 248 9.11 0.31 -0.42
CA GLU A 248 8.06 -0.30 -1.27
C GLU A 248 6.80 -0.84 -0.53
N PRO A 249 6.06 -0.02 0.23
CA PRO A 249 4.85 -0.47 0.88
C PRO A 249 3.69 -0.71 -0.08
N LEU A 250 2.88 -1.73 0.21
CA LEU A 250 1.65 -2.00 -0.54
C LEU A 250 0.44 -1.47 0.23
N VAL A 251 -0.17 -0.40 -0.26
CA VAL A 251 -1.43 0.15 0.28
C VAL A 251 -2.51 0.09 -0.80
N GLN A 252 -3.50 -0.78 -0.61
CA GLN A 252 -4.55 -1.05 -1.60
C GLN A 252 -5.93 -1.22 -0.96
N ARG A 253 -6.98 -0.91 -1.71
CA ARG A 253 -8.37 -1.15 -1.32
C ARG A 253 -8.70 -2.65 -1.39
N GLN A 254 -9.37 -3.16 -0.36
CA GLN A 254 -9.98 -4.50 -0.36
C GLN A 254 -11.50 -4.38 -0.12
N GLY A 255 -12.29 -4.63 -1.16
CA GLY A 255 -13.75 -4.52 -1.07
C GLY A 255 -14.24 -3.07 -0.89
N ALA A 256 -15.39 -2.88 -0.24
CA ALA A 256 -16.07 -1.58 -0.19
C ALA A 256 -15.46 -0.59 0.81
N SER A 257 -15.07 -1.05 2.02
CA SER A 257 -14.65 -0.20 3.15
C SER A 257 -13.33 -0.63 3.80
N ARG A 258 -12.62 -1.61 3.24
CA ARG A 258 -11.35 -2.09 3.82
C ARG A 258 -10.15 -1.71 2.99
N ILE A 259 -9.02 -1.58 3.67
CA ILE A 259 -7.71 -1.22 3.12
C ILE A 259 -6.70 -2.26 3.62
N VAL A 260 -5.96 -2.86 2.70
CA VAL A 260 -4.82 -3.73 3.01
C VAL A 260 -3.56 -2.88 3.01
N VAL A 261 -2.76 -3.05 4.05
CA VAL A 261 -1.43 -2.46 4.19
C VAL A 261 -0.43 -3.59 4.42
N GLU A 262 0.52 -3.76 3.50
CA GLU A 262 1.65 -4.68 3.66
C GLU A 262 2.94 -3.89 3.77
N LEU A 263 3.71 -4.21 4.82
CA LEU A 263 4.96 -3.57 5.18
C LEU A 263 6.09 -4.60 5.17
N PRO A 264 6.75 -4.82 4.01
CA PRO A 264 7.88 -5.73 3.92
C PRO A 264 9.03 -5.27 4.82
N GLY A 265 9.70 -6.20 5.50
CA GLY A 265 10.90 -5.92 6.30
C GLY A 265 10.65 -5.19 7.64
N VAL A 266 9.43 -4.77 7.94
CA VAL A 266 9.10 -4.16 9.24
C VAL A 266 9.03 -5.23 10.33
N GLN A 267 9.84 -5.06 11.36
CA GLN A 267 9.92 -6.00 12.49
C GLN A 267 9.10 -5.53 13.70
N ASP A 268 9.03 -4.23 13.95
CA ASP A 268 8.26 -3.66 15.06
C ASP A 268 6.81 -3.41 14.65
N THR A 269 5.97 -4.41 14.90
CA THR A 269 4.53 -4.33 14.60
C THR A 269 3.81 -3.35 15.49
N ALA A 270 4.26 -3.18 16.74
CA ALA A 270 3.63 -2.30 17.71
C ALA A 270 3.79 -0.84 17.29
N ARG A 271 5.01 -0.47 16.86
CA ARG A 271 5.29 0.87 16.33
C ARG A 271 4.56 1.15 15.02
N ALA A 272 4.54 0.19 14.11
CA ALA A 272 3.78 0.32 12.85
C ALA A 272 2.28 0.49 13.12
N LYS A 273 1.73 -0.28 14.07
CA LYS A 273 0.33 -0.22 14.50
C LYS A 273 -0.02 1.11 15.14
N GLU A 274 0.87 1.65 15.98
CA GLU A 274 0.70 2.97 16.59
C GLU A 274 0.58 4.05 15.50
N ILE A 275 1.50 4.10 14.55
CA ILE A 275 1.53 5.14 13.51
C ILE A 275 0.40 4.99 12.49
N LEU A 276 0.10 3.76 12.06
CA LEU A 276 -0.97 3.51 11.09
C LEU A 276 -2.35 3.61 11.73
N GLY A 277 -2.53 3.11 12.95
CA GLY A 277 -3.79 3.14 13.69
C GLY A 277 -4.08 4.49 14.37
N ALA A 278 -3.08 5.36 14.53
CA ALA A 278 -3.27 6.66 15.18
C ALA A 278 -4.25 7.54 14.39
N THR A 279 -5.46 7.68 14.92
CA THR A 279 -6.48 8.61 14.41
C THR A 279 -6.32 10.00 15.04
N ALA A 280 -5.08 10.35 15.40
CA ALA A 280 -4.72 11.62 15.99
C ALA A 280 -5.11 12.77 15.05
N THR A 281 -6.00 13.64 15.50
CA THR A 281 -6.33 14.90 14.84
C THR A 281 -6.10 16.05 15.81
N LEU A 282 -5.53 17.14 15.33
CA LEU A 282 -5.49 18.39 16.08
C LEU A 282 -6.60 19.35 15.68
N GLU A 283 -7.14 20.02 16.67
CA GLU A 283 -8.06 21.13 16.50
C GLU A 283 -7.55 22.32 17.32
N PHE A 284 -7.47 23.48 16.69
CA PHE A 284 -7.14 24.74 17.34
C PHE A 284 -8.44 25.47 17.70
N ARG A 285 -8.60 25.82 18.97
CA ARG A 285 -9.82 26.42 19.52
C ARG A 285 -9.50 27.62 20.41
N GLU A 286 -10.42 28.58 20.46
CA GLU A 286 -10.32 29.74 21.36
C GLU A 286 -10.67 29.29 22.78
N VAL A 287 -9.88 29.72 23.76
CA VAL A 287 -10.20 29.51 25.17
C VAL A 287 -11.09 30.66 25.63
N ASP A 288 -12.24 30.33 26.22
CA ASP A 288 -13.16 31.31 26.77
C ASP A 288 -12.66 31.77 28.15
N SER A 289 -11.85 32.83 28.16
CA SER A 289 -11.30 33.41 29.38
C SER A 289 -12.35 34.13 30.25
N SER A 290 -13.58 34.31 29.75
CA SER A 290 -14.68 34.94 30.49
C SER A 290 -15.50 33.94 31.31
N ALA A 291 -15.29 32.64 31.07
CA ALA A 291 -16.01 31.57 31.76
C ALA A 291 -15.56 31.42 33.21
N ASP A 292 -16.52 31.20 34.10
CA ASP A 292 -16.25 30.89 35.51
C ASP A 292 -15.68 29.47 35.64
N LEU A 293 -14.39 29.36 35.99
CA LEU A 293 -13.68 28.10 36.18
C LEU A 293 -14.30 27.23 37.28
N ALA A 294 -14.94 27.82 38.30
CA ALA A 294 -15.63 27.06 39.34
C ALA A 294 -16.93 26.43 38.81
N ALA A 295 -17.66 27.15 37.96
CA ALA A 295 -18.83 26.61 37.27
C ALA A 295 -18.44 25.56 36.22
N ALA A 296 -17.32 25.74 35.53
CA ALA A 296 -16.76 24.78 34.59
C ALA A 296 -16.35 23.46 35.28
N ALA A 297 -15.75 23.54 36.47
CA ALA A 297 -15.44 22.37 37.29
C ALA A 297 -16.70 21.58 37.71
N SER A 298 -17.86 22.25 37.80
CA SER A 298 -19.17 21.60 38.03
C SER A 298 -19.88 21.13 36.76
N GLY A 299 -19.23 21.22 35.59
CA GLY A 299 -19.75 20.77 34.30
C GLY A 299 -20.70 21.74 33.60
N ARG A 300 -20.77 23.01 34.03
CA ARG A 300 -21.62 24.04 33.41
C ARG A 300 -20.80 24.97 32.53
N ALA A 301 -21.06 24.94 31.23
CA ALA A 301 -20.41 25.81 30.23
C ALA A 301 -21.38 26.92 29.74
N PRO A 302 -20.88 28.13 29.44
CA PRO A 302 -21.63 29.16 28.73
C PRO A 302 -22.18 28.66 27.37
N ALA A 303 -23.25 29.30 26.89
CA ALA A 303 -23.83 28.96 25.59
C ALA A 303 -22.84 29.23 24.46
N GLY A 304 -22.47 28.19 23.71
CA GLY A 304 -21.47 28.28 22.64
C GLY A 304 -20.08 27.78 23.04
N SER A 305 -19.87 27.47 24.33
CA SER A 305 -18.63 26.91 24.86
C SER A 305 -18.83 25.44 25.26
N GLU A 306 -17.73 24.70 25.35
CA GLU A 306 -17.68 23.33 25.85
C GLU A 306 -16.48 23.14 26.78
N ILE A 307 -16.59 22.20 27.70
CA ILE A 307 -15.54 21.90 28.67
C ILE A 307 -14.76 20.70 28.17
N LYS A 308 -13.44 20.85 28.08
CA LYS A 308 -12.48 19.76 27.88
C LYS A 308 -11.55 19.67 29.08
N GLN A 309 -10.85 18.55 29.19
CA GLN A 309 -9.86 18.35 30.24
C GLN A 309 -8.47 18.53 29.65
N ASP A 310 -7.59 19.19 30.40
CA ASP A 310 -6.15 19.21 30.17
C ASP A 310 -5.51 17.89 30.66
N ARG A 311 -4.23 17.66 30.35
CA ARG A 311 -3.44 16.50 30.80
C ARG A 311 -3.45 16.31 32.31
N ASP A 312 -3.46 17.41 33.06
CA ASP A 312 -3.54 17.42 34.52
C ASP A 312 -4.97 17.19 35.06
N GLY A 313 -5.95 16.90 34.19
CA GLY A 313 -7.36 16.74 34.56
C GLY A 313 -8.05 18.06 34.93
N ARG A 314 -7.50 19.19 34.50
CA ARG A 314 -8.07 20.53 34.77
C ARG A 314 -9.10 20.89 33.69
N PRO A 315 -10.27 21.42 34.06
CA PRO A 315 -11.28 21.81 33.10
C PRO A 315 -10.84 23.08 32.35
N VAL A 316 -10.82 23.00 31.03
CA VAL A 316 -10.55 24.12 30.11
C VAL A 316 -11.84 24.38 29.33
N VAL A 317 -12.30 25.63 29.36
CA VAL A 317 -13.50 26.06 28.64
C VAL A 317 -13.08 26.55 27.26
N LEU A 318 -13.57 25.88 26.22
CA LEU A 318 -13.25 26.16 24.82
C LEU A 318 -14.50 26.62 24.09
N GLU A 319 -14.35 27.53 23.14
CA GLU A 319 -15.42 27.78 22.18
C GLU A 319 -15.67 26.52 21.31
N LYS A 320 -16.93 26.24 20.99
CA LYS A 320 -17.30 25.11 20.12
C LYS A 320 -16.79 25.25 18.70
N ARG A 321 -16.47 26.48 18.27
CA ARG A 321 -16.01 26.76 16.92
C ARG A 321 -14.53 26.37 16.77
N VAL A 322 -14.25 25.47 15.84
CA VAL A 322 -12.88 25.13 15.45
C VAL A 322 -12.32 26.24 14.57
N ILE A 323 -11.16 26.78 14.94
CA ILE A 323 -10.46 27.81 14.17
C ILE A 323 -9.76 27.17 12.97
N LEU A 324 -9.04 26.10 13.26
CA LEU A 324 -8.22 25.38 12.30
C LEU A 324 -8.15 23.90 12.71
N GLY A 325 -8.28 23.01 11.74
CA GLY A 325 -8.10 21.57 11.94
C GLY A 325 -6.77 21.08 11.38
N GLY A 326 -6.38 19.86 11.76
CA GLY A 326 -5.15 19.23 11.29
C GLY A 326 -5.07 19.00 9.78
N SER A 327 -6.19 19.05 9.06
CA SER A 327 -6.21 18.94 7.58
C SER A 327 -5.52 20.09 6.86
N SER A 328 -5.36 21.24 7.51
CA SER A 328 -4.67 22.41 6.95
C SER A 328 -3.17 22.42 7.23
N ILE A 329 -2.64 21.39 7.90
CA ILE A 329 -1.21 21.23 8.20
C ILE A 329 -0.55 20.55 7.00
N THR A 330 0.48 21.21 6.46
CA THR A 330 1.27 20.71 5.33
C THR A 330 2.59 20.08 5.76
N ASP A 331 3.18 20.57 6.85
CA ASP A 331 4.41 20.01 7.42
C ASP A 331 4.44 20.25 8.93
N ALA A 332 5.14 19.37 9.63
CA ALA A 332 5.45 19.47 11.05
C ALA A 332 6.84 18.90 11.34
N SER A 333 7.62 19.63 12.15
CA SER A 333 8.97 19.20 12.56
C SER A 333 9.23 19.46 14.03
N SER A 334 9.87 18.49 14.69
CA SER A 334 10.45 18.65 16.02
C SER A 334 11.64 19.59 15.96
N SER A 335 11.76 20.46 16.96
CA SER A 335 12.89 21.36 17.13
C SER A 335 13.06 21.66 18.61
N VAL A 336 14.14 22.36 18.95
CA VAL A 336 14.43 22.78 20.33
C VAL A 336 14.49 24.30 20.33
N ASP A 337 13.92 24.94 21.35
CA ASP A 337 13.99 26.40 21.50
C ASP A 337 15.38 26.87 21.97
N GLU A 338 15.59 28.18 22.03
CA GLU A 338 16.85 28.80 22.45
C GLU A 338 17.24 28.46 23.91
N TYR A 339 16.32 27.89 24.69
CA TYR A 339 16.50 27.49 26.08
C TYR A 339 16.59 25.96 26.26
N GLY A 340 16.69 25.20 25.16
CA GLY A 340 16.79 23.74 25.20
C GLY A 340 15.46 23.01 25.47
N ARG A 341 14.32 23.67 25.33
CA ARG A 341 12.99 23.05 25.49
C ARG A 341 12.46 22.54 24.15
N PRO A 342 11.85 21.36 24.10
CA PRO A 342 11.31 20.81 22.86
C PRO A 342 10.09 21.61 22.39
N GLN A 343 9.97 21.78 21.08
CA GLN A 343 8.88 22.46 20.40
C GLN A 343 8.56 21.77 19.07
N VAL A 344 7.34 21.95 18.56
CA VAL A 344 6.95 21.48 17.22
C VAL A 344 6.63 22.67 16.33
N ASN A 345 7.37 22.81 15.24
CA ASN A 345 7.12 23.80 14.20
C ASN A 345 6.06 23.27 13.24
N ILE A 346 5.01 24.06 12.99
CA ILE A 346 3.91 23.73 12.09
C ILE A 346 3.91 24.69 10.90
N SER A 347 3.74 24.12 9.71
CA SER A 347 3.51 24.85 8.47
C SER A 347 2.15 24.53 7.90
N LEU A 348 1.37 25.56 7.62
CA LEU A 348 0.02 25.46 7.08
C LEU A 348 0.00 25.61 5.55
N ASP A 349 -1.11 25.19 4.95
CA ASP A 349 -1.48 25.56 3.59
C ASP A 349 -1.87 27.06 3.49
N SER A 350 -2.17 27.53 2.28
CA SER A 350 -2.53 28.92 2.02
C SER A 350 -3.86 29.32 2.66
N GLU A 351 -4.85 28.43 2.63
CA GLU A 351 -6.19 28.67 3.20
C GLU A 351 -6.13 28.71 4.72
N GLY A 352 -5.51 27.72 5.35
CA GLY A 352 -5.30 27.60 6.78
C GLY A 352 -4.45 28.74 7.33
N GLY A 353 -3.38 29.13 6.63
CA GLY A 353 -2.58 30.30 6.98
C GLY A 353 -3.39 31.60 6.95
N SER A 354 -4.31 31.75 5.99
CA SER A 354 -5.20 32.91 5.91
C SER A 354 -6.24 32.94 7.04
N LYS A 355 -6.85 31.79 7.34
CA LYS A 355 -7.78 31.61 8.47
C LYS A 355 -7.10 31.92 9.81
N MET A 356 -5.91 31.36 10.03
CA MET A 356 -5.12 31.59 11.24
C MET A 356 -4.68 33.05 11.37
N SER A 357 -4.26 33.70 10.28
CA SER A 357 -3.91 35.11 10.29
C SER A 357 -5.10 36.02 10.59
N ALA A 358 -6.27 35.74 10.01
CA ALA A 358 -7.49 36.50 10.26
C ALA A 358 -7.98 36.36 11.71
N PHE A 359 -7.84 35.17 12.29
CA PHE A 359 -8.21 34.89 13.67
C PHE A 359 -7.24 35.54 14.66
N SER A 360 -5.94 35.24 14.53
CA SER A 360 -4.91 35.71 15.47
C SER A 360 -4.79 37.24 15.52
N LYS A 361 -4.97 37.96 14.39
CA LYS A 361 -4.98 39.43 14.36
C LYS A 361 -6.04 40.06 15.27
N LYS A 362 -7.19 39.40 15.44
CA LYS A 362 -8.31 39.91 16.24
C LYS A 362 -8.22 39.50 17.71
N ASN A 363 -7.43 38.47 18.00
CA ASN A 363 -7.39 37.78 19.29
C ASN A 363 -6.00 37.81 19.95
N ILE A 364 -5.19 38.83 19.66
CA ILE A 364 -3.89 39.05 20.33
C ILE A 364 -4.12 39.22 21.84
N GLY A 365 -3.34 38.52 22.66
CA GLY A 365 -3.45 38.50 24.11
C GLY A 365 -4.45 37.48 24.67
N LYS A 366 -5.26 36.83 23.81
CA LYS A 366 -6.15 35.73 24.22
C LYS A 366 -5.42 34.38 24.20
N LEU A 367 -5.99 33.42 24.90
CA LEU A 367 -5.53 32.04 24.96
C LEU A 367 -6.10 31.22 23.80
N MET A 368 -5.26 30.41 23.20
CA MET A 368 -5.62 29.40 22.20
C MET A 368 -5.24 28.03 22.73
N ALA A 369 -6.20 27.10 22.69
CA ALA A 369 -5.97 25.72 23.05
C ALA A 369 -5.71 24.89 21.80
N THR A 370 -4.80 23.94 21.94
CA THR A 370 -4.61 22.86 20.99
C THR A 370 -5.26 21.61 21.59
N VAL A 371 -6.31 21.12 20.94
CA VAL A 371 -7.04 19.92 21.33
C VAL A 371 -6.52 18.76 20.50
N PHE A 372 -6.02 17.74 21.17
CA PHE A 372 -5.68 16.46 20.58
C PHE A 372 -6.87 15.53 20.71
N ALA A 373 -7.35 15.03 19.58
CA ALA A 373 -8.40 14.03 19.53
C ALA A 373 -7.83 12.72 18.98
N GLU A 374 -8.10 11.63 19.67
CA GLU A 374 -7.70 10.28 19.30
C GLU A 374 -8.91 9.35 19.42
N TYR A 375 -9.11 8.47 18.45
CA TYR A 375 -10.10 7.41 18.55
C TYR A 375 -9.44 6.14 19.07
N LYS A 376 -9.93 5.65 20.20
CA LYS A 376 -9.49 4.40 20.83
C LYS A 376 -10.53 3.30 20.65
N ASP A 377 -10.08 2.05 20.64
CA ASP A 377 -10.98 0.90 20.68
C ASP A 377 -11.78 0.93 21.99
N SER A 378 -13.11 1.01 21.89
CA SER A 378 -14.01 1.03 23.06
C SER A 378 -14.12 -0.33 23.75
N GLY A 379 -13.52 -1.38 23.18
CA GLY A 379 -13.64 -2.78 23.59
C GLY A 379 -14.98 -3.42 23.22
N ARG A 380 -15.88 -2.67 22.58
CA ARG A 380 -17.21 -3.13 22.16
C ARG A 380 -17.22 -3.39 20.66
N LYS A 381 -17.86 -4.49 20.27
CA LYS A 381 -18.09 -4.84 18.87
C LYS A 381 -19.57 -4.72 18.51
N THR A 382 -19.87 -4.26 17.30
CA THR A 382 -21.23 -4.31 16.74
C THR A 382 -21.67 -5.76 16.53
N PRO A 383 -22.98 -6.03 16.31
CA PRO A 383 -23.47 -7.38 15.97
C PRO A 383 -22.80 -7.97 14.72
N GLU A 384 -22.27 -7.11 13.84
CA GLU A 384 -21.55 -7.45 12.61
C GLU A 384 -20.04 -7.73 12.85
N GLY A 385 -19.60 -7.65 14.11
CA GLY A 385 -18.20 -7.88 14.50
C GLY A 385 -17.27 -6.68 14.33
N ARG A 386 -17.79 -5.49 13.99
CA ARG A 386 -16.98 -4.26 13.82
C ARG A 386 -16.63 -3.65 15.16
N VAL A 387 -15.40 -3.16 15.30
CA VAL A 387 -14.93 -2.47 16.50
C VAL A 387 -15.57 -1.09 16.56
N ILE A 388 -16.19 -0.74 17.70
CA ILE A 388 -16.71 0.61 17.95
C ILE A 388 -15.57 1.45 18.51
N LEU A 389 -15.28 2.58 17.86
CA LEU A 389 -14.24 3.49 18.29
C LEU A 389 -14.83 4.59 19.18
N SER A 390 -14.18 4.90 20.31
CA SER A 390 -14.52 6.01 21.18
C SER A 390 -13.56 7.18 20.97
N LYS A 391 -14.10 8.37 20.74
CA LYS A 391 -13.33 9.61 20.62
C LYS A 391 -12.88 10.08 22.02
N HIS A 392 -11.58 10.14 22.23
CA HIS A 392 -10.93 10.75 23.40
C HIS A 392 -10.36 12.10 22.96
N GLU A 393 -10.67 13.15 23.70
CA GLU A 393 -10.20 14.50 23.42
C GLU A 393 -9.54 15.07 24.67
N GLU A 394 -8.32 15.55 24.51
CA GLU A 394 -7.56 16.20 25.56
C GLU A 394 -6.97 17.51 25.05
N VAL A 395 -6.85 18.50 25.93
CA VAL A 395 -6.09 19.71 25.63
C VAL A 395 -4.62 19.40 25.88
N ILE A 396 -3.78 19.50 24.85
CA ILE A 396 -2.34 19.24 24.97
C ILE A 396 -1.54 20.49 25.29
N ASN A 397 -2.07 21.67 24.95
CA ASN A 397 -1.39 22.94 25.21
C ASN A 397 -2.39 24.12 25.22
N GLN A 398 -2.09 25.12 26.05
CA GLN A 398 -2.76 26.40 26.11
C GLN A 398 -1.70 27.51 25.93
N ALA A 399 -1.74 28.19 24.79
CA ALA A 399 -0.76 29.22 24.45
C ALA A 399 -1.43 30.58 24.27
N THR A 400 -0.80 31.63 24.77
CA THR A 400 -1.25 33.01 24.51
C THR A 400 -0.83 33.43 23.11
N ILE A 401 -1.76 34.03 22.36
CA ILE A 401 -1.47 34.59 21.03
C ILE A 401 -0.68 35.89 21.24
N GLN A 402 0.64 35.83 21.07
CA GLN A 402 1.53 37.00 21.26
C GLN A 402 1.55 37.95 20.06
N SER A 403 1.35 37.41 18.86
CA SER A 403 1.38 38.16 17.60
C SER A 403 0.41 37.55 16.59
N ALA A 404 0.17 38.27 15.48
CA ALA A 404 -0.53 37.68 14.34
C ALA A 404 0.25 36.48 13.81
N LEU A 405 -0.35 35.30 13.89
CA LEU A 405 0.21 34.04 13.41
C LEU A 405 -0.02 33.96 11.90
N GLY A 406 1.06 33.68 11.15
CA GLY A 406 1.00 33.51 9.71
C GLY A 406 0.77 32.04 9.32
N ARG A 407 1.43 31.64 8.24
CA ARG A 407 1.47 30.26 7.76
C ARG A 407 2.30 29.32 8.64
N ASN A 408 3.28 29.87 9.35
CA ASN A 408 4.18 29.11 10.22
C ASN A 408 3.99 29.56 11.66
N PHE A 409 3.87 28.61 12.58
CA PHE A 409 3.85 28.86 14.03
C PHE A 409 4.42 27.64 14.76
N ARG A 410 4.64 27.78 16.07
CA ARG A 410 5.25 26.73 16.90
C ARG A 410 4.34 26.35 18.07
N ILE A 411 4.31 25.07 18.41
CA ILE A 411 3.71 24.54 19.63
C ILE A 411 4.84 24.37 20.65
N THR A 412 4.73 25.06 21.78
CA THR A 412 5.66 24.97 22.92
C THR A 412 5.01 24.18 24.07
N GLY A 413 5.77 23.89 25.14
CA GLY A 413 5.22 23.23 26.32
C GLY A 413 5.08 21.71 26.19
N ILE A 414 5.94 21.10 25.38
CA ILE A 414 6.05 19.63 25.25
C ILE A 414 7.07 19.15 26.29
N ASP A 415 6.82 17.99 26.91
CA ASP A 415 7.62 17.52 28.05
C ASP A 415 8.93 16.86 27.63
N SER A 416 8.95 16.20 26.46
CA SER A 416 10.12 15.48 25.96
C SER A 416 10.38 15.65 24.46
N THR A 417 11.63 15.46 24.05
CA THR A 417 12.04 15.45 22.64
C THR A 417 11.38 14.30 21.86
N ALA A 418 11.30 13.11 22.46
CA ALA A 418 10.65 11.95 21.85
C ALA A 418 9.15 12.19 21.58
N GLU A 419 8.49 12.88 22.51
CA GLU A 419 7.09 13.27 22.35
C GLU A 419 6.90 14.32 21.26
N ALA A 420 7.77 15.33 21.20
CA ALA A 420 7.74 16.33 20.13
C ALA A 420 7.95 15.67 18.76
N HIS A 421 8.86 14.69 18.67
CA HIS A 421 9.10 13.91 17.46
C HIS A 421 7.86 13.09 17.06
N ASN A 422 7.25 12.36 18.01
CA ASN A 422 6.02 11.61 17.77
C ASN A 422 4.86 12.51 17.31
N LEU A 423 4.67 13.65 17.97
CA LEU A 423 3.64 14.61 17.60
C LEU A 423 3.88 15.19 16.21
N ALA A 424 5.12 15.56 15.89
CA ALA A 424 5.49 16.05 14.56
C ALA A 424 5.21 15.00 13.47
N LEU A 425 5.56 13.73 13.71
CA LEU A 425 5.29 12.63 12.79
C LEU A 425 3.78 12.44 12.57
N LEU A 426 2.98 12.43 13.64
CA LEU A 426 1.52 12.30 13.54
C LEU A 426 0.87 13.47 12.79
N LEU A 427 1.42 14.67 12.92
CA LEU A 427 0.92 15.86 12.23
C LEU A 427 1.28 15.88 10.75
N ARG A 428 2.50 15.48 10.41
CA ARG A 428 2.97 15.37 9.03
C ARG A 428 2.24 14.26 8.27
N ALA A 429 1.97 13.17 8.97
CA ALA A 429 1.16 12.05 8.48
C ALA A 429 -0.27 12.45 8.07
N GLY A 430 -0.77 13.58 8.57
CA GLY A 430 -2.09 14.10 8.24
C GLY A 430 -3.25 13.43 9.02
N ALA A 431 -4.33 14.19 9.17
CA ALA A 431 -5.56 13.73 9.79
C ALA A 431 -6.34 12.80 8.84
N LEU A 432 -6.69 11.61 9.30
CA LEU A 432 -7.58 10.69 8.57
C LEU A 432 -8.94 11.36 8.31
N ILE A 433 -9.56 11.10 7.14
CA ILE A 433 -10.93 11.57 6.88
C ILE A 433 -11.87 10.95 7.90
N ALA A 434 -11.71 9.64 8.08
CA ALA A 434 -12.53 8.80 8.93
C ALA A 434 -11.63 7.87 9.76
N PRO A 435 -12.00 7.60 11.02
CA PRO A 435 -11.30 6.63 11.85
C PRO A 435 -11.18 5.27 11.16
N ILE A 436 -10.07 4.58 11.43
CA ILE A 436 -9.81 3.24 10.91
C ILE A 436 -9.58 2.28 12.07
N SER A 437 -10.08 1.07 11.93
CA SER A 437 -9.88 -0.01 12.89
C SER A 437 -9.10 -1.15 12.23
N ILE A 438 -8.22 -1.81 12.98
CA ILE A 438 -7.50 -2.98 12.48
C ILE A 438 -8.38 -4.21 12.72
N VAL A 439 -8.83 -4.83 11.62
CA VAL A 439 -9.66 -6.04 11.63
C VAL A 439 -8.79 -7.29 11.72
N GLU A 440 -7.66 -7.29 11.03
CA GLU A 440 -6.73 -8.41 10.99
C GLU A 440 -5.29 -7.92 10.99
N GLU A 441 -4.44 -8.62 11.75
CA GLU A 441 -3.01 -8.37 11.85
C GLU A 441 -2.29 -9.72 11.67
N ARG A 442 -1.33 -9.76 10.74
CA ARG A 442 -0.45 -10.91 10.56
C ARG A 442 0.99 -10.43 10.48
N THR A 443 1.86 -11.10 11.21
CA THR A 443 3.29 -10.80 11.23
C THR A 443 4.07 -12.04 10.87
N ILE A 444 5.02 -11.88 9.95
CA ILE A 444 5.88 -12.95 9.47
C ILE A 444 7.32 -12.51 9.70
N GLY A 445 8.08 -13.26 10.49
CA GLY A 445 9.49 -12.95 10.72
C GLY A 445 10.34 -13.20 9.47
N PRO A 446 11.38 -12.38 9.20
CA PRO A 446 12.28 -12.58 8.06
C PRO A 446 12.93 -13.98 8.02
N SER A 447 13.26 -14.54 9.18
CA SER A 447 13.84 -15.90 9.29
C SER A 447 12.90 -17.00 8.79
N MET A 448 11.59 -16.88 9.08
CA MET A 448 10.58 -17.81 8.58
C MET A 448 10.39 -17.65 7.06
N GLY A 449 10.45 -16.41 6.57
CA GLY A 449 10.43 -16.11 5.13
C GLY A 449 11.60 -16.78 4.41
N GLN A 450 12.82 -16.60 4.91
CA GLN A 450 14.02 -17.21 4.35
C GLN A 450 13.95 -18.75 4.37
N GLN A 451 13.51 -19.34 5.49
CA GLN A 451 13.34 -20.79 5.58
C GLN A 451 12.32 -21.32 4.56
N ASN A 452 11.24 -20.57 4.31
CA ASN A 452 10.25 -20.91 3.29
C ASN A 452 10.83 -20.84 1.87
N ILE A 453 11.69 -19.85 1.58
CA ILE A 453 12.41 -19.76 0.31
C ILE A 453 13.31 -20.98 0.13
N ASP A 454 14.15 -21.28 1.13
CA ASP A 454 15.13 -22.38 1.05
C ASP A 454 14.45 -23.73 0.85
N MET A 455 13.39 -24.00 1.63
CA MET A 455 12.60 -25.22 1.49
C MET A 455 11.87 -25.28 0.14
N GLY A 456 11.35 -24.16 -0.35
CA GLY A 456 10.67 -24.06 -1.64
C GLY A 456 11.61 -24.33 -2.82
N ILE A 457 12.81 -23.74 -2.81
CA ILE A 457 13.86 -23.98 -3.81
C ILE A 457 14.30 -25.44 -3.76
N MET A 458 14.56 -25.98 -2.56
CA MET A 458 14.95 -27.38 -2.38
C MET A 458 13.90 -28.35 -2.94
N ALA A 459 12.62 -28.11 -2.64
CA ALA A 459 11.51 -28.90 -3.17
C ALA A 459 11.42 -28.83 -4.71
N MET A 460 11.62 -27.64 -5.28
CA MET A 460 11.64 -27.44 -6.74
C MET A 460 12.80 -28.21 -7.39
N VAL A 461 14.01 -28.13 -6.83
CA VAL A 461 15.19 -28.83 -7.36
C VAL A 461 15.01 -30.34 -7.32
N TRP A 462 14.56 -30.91 -6.20
CA TRP A 462 14.31 -32.35 -6.08
C TRP A 462 13.17 -32.82 -6.98
N GLY A 463 12.06 -32.06 -7.06
CA GLY A 463 10.94 -32.38 -7.94
C GLY A 463 11.36 -32.37 -9.40
N MET A 464 12.09 -31.34 -9.82
CA MET A 464 12.62 -31.22 -11.17
C MET A 464 13.61 -32.35 -11.50
N ALA A 465 14.53 -32.67 -10.60
CA ALA A 465 15.48 -33.76 -10.79
C ALA A 465 14.77 -35.12 -10.96
N ALA A 466 13.76 -35.40 -10.13
CA ALA A 466 12.98 -36.63 -10.21
C ALA A 466 12.22 -36.73 -11.55
N VAL A 467 11.57 -35.64 -11.97
CA VAL A 467 10.84 -35.58 -13.24
C VAL A 467 11.80 -35.73 -14.43
N MET A 468 12.93 -35.04 -14.42
CA MET A 468 13.95 -35.13 -15.47
C MET A 468 14.57 -36.53 -15.58
N LEU A 469 14.78 -37.19 -14.44
CA LEU A 469 15.28 -38.57 -14.41
C LEU A 469 14.23 -39.52 -14.99
N PHE A 470 12.97 -39.37 -14.61
CA PHE A 470 11.87 -40.19 -15.12
C PHE A 470 11.71 -40.06 -16.65
N THR A 471 11.65 -38.83 -17.17
CA THR A 471 11.51 -38.58 -18.60
C THR A 471 12.71 -39.09 -19.39
N LEU A 472 13.93 -38.93 -18.86
CA LEU A 472 15.15 -39.43 -19.47
C LEU A 472 15.18 -40.96 -19.54
N LEU A 473 14.80 -41.64 -18.46
CA LEU A 473 14.79 -43.11 -18.41
C LEU A 473 13.69 -43.71 -19.31
N TYR A 474 12.50 -43.12 -19.31
CA TYR A 474 11.35 -43.67 -20.03
C TYR A 474 11.36 -43.35 -21.54
N TYR A 475 11.75 -42.12 -21.92
CA TYR A 475 11.72 -41.64 -23.32
C TYR A 475 13.11 -41.52 -23.97
N ARG A 476 14.20 -41.85 -23.25
CA ARG A 476 15.58 -41.84 -23.76
C ARG A 476 15.95 -40.53 -24.48
N SER A 477 16.12 -40.57 -25.80
CA SER A 477 16.54 -39.42 -26.61
C SER A 477 15.47 -38.32 -26.66
N PHE A 478 14.19 -38.68 -26.72
CA PHE A 478 13.09 -37.71 -26.63
C PHE A 478 12.95 -37.14 -25.21
N GLY A 479 13.30 -37.93 -24.19
CA GLY A 479 13.41 -37.45 -22.81
C GLY A 479 14.42 -36.31 -22.65
N LEU A 480 15.56 -36.38 -23.35
CA LEU A 480 16.57 -35.31 -23.33
C LEU A 480 16.05 -34.01 -23.96
N ILE A 481 15.25 -34.11 -25.03
CA ILE A 481 14.58 -32.95 -25.66
C ILE A 481 13.57 -32.33 -24.69
N ALA A 482 12.77 -33.15 -23.98
CA ALA A 482 11.84 -32.67 -22.96
C ALA A 482 12.57 -31.97 -21.81
N ASN A 483 13.73 -32.48 -21.38
CA ASN A 483 14.52 -31.86 -20.31
C ASN A 483 15.08 -30.49 -20.71
N ILE A 484 15.53 -30.33 -21.96
CA ILE A 484 15.95 -29.01 -22.49
C ILE A 484 14.75 -28.05 -22.52
N ALA A 485 13.58 -28.51 -22.97
CA ALA A 485 12.38 -27.69 -23.00
C ALA A 485 11.91 -27.30 -21.58
N LEU A 486 12.05 -28.20 -20.60
CA LEU A 486 11.74 -27.93 -19.20
C LEU A 486 12.65 -26.86 -18.60
N MET A 487 13.96 -26.94 -18.86
CA MET A 487 14.92 -25.89 -18.46
C MET A 487 14.59 -24.54 -19.10
N ALA A 488 14.32 -24.54 -20.41
CA ALA A 488 13.91 -23.33 -21.11
C ALA A 488 12.61 -22.76 -20.54
N ASN A 489 11.66 -23.62 -20.16
CA ASN A 489 10.40 -23.19 -19.54
C ASN A 489 10.63 -22.49 -18.20
N LEU A 490 11.49 -23.05 -17.34
CA LEU A 490 11.81 -22.43 -16.05
C LEU A 490 12.43 -21.04 -16.22
N VAL A 491 13.38 -20.90 -17.16
CA VAL A 491 14.00 -19.60 -17.49
C VAL A 491 12.97 -18.61 -18.02
N LEU A 492 12.06 -19.06 -18.88
CA LEU A 492 10.97 -18.22 -19.40
C LEU A 492 10.03 -17.74 -18.29
N ILE A 493 9.67 -18.61 -17.34
CA ILE A 493 8.80 -18.24 -16.20
C ILE A 493 9.46 -17.14 -15.38
N ILE A 494 10.72 -17.34 -14.96
CA ILE A 494 11.45 -16.38 -14.13
C ILE A 494 11.66 -15.06 -14.89
N GLY A 495 12.04 -15.12 -16.17
CA GLY A 495 12.27 -13.94 -16.99
C GLY A 495 11.00 -13.12 -17.23
N VAL A 496 9.86 -13.77 -17.49
CA VAL A 496 8.58 -13.09 -17.68
C VAL A 496 8.07 -12.49 -16.36
N MET A 497 8.20 -13.20 -15.24
CA MET A 497 7.87 -12.67 -13.92
C MET A 497 8.68 -11.42 -13.58
N SER A 498 9.98 -11.42 -13.91
CA SER A 498 10.87 -10.26 -13.68
C SER A 498 10.54 -9.07 -14.59
N MET A 499 10.00 -9.34 -15.79
CA MET A 499 9.61 -8.30 -16.74
C MET A 499 8.28 -7.59 -16.37
N ILE A 500 7.39 -8.24 -15.61
CA ILE A 500 6.08 -7.67 -15.27
C ILE A 500 6.20 -6.80 -14.01
N PRO A 501 6.06 -5.46 -14.11
CA PRO A 501 6.16 -4.59 -12.96
C PRO A 501 5.02 -4.87 -11.97
N GLY A 502 5.37 -5.15 -10.71
CA GLY A 502 4.39 -5.42 -9.65
C GLY A 502 3.94 -6.86 -9.52
N ALA A 503 4.47 -7.80 -10.32
CA ALA A 503 4.33 -9.22 -10.02
C ALA A 503 5.18 -9.57 -8.79
N THR A 504 4.53 -9.98 -7.70
CA THR A 504 5.20 -10.41 -6.48
C THR A 504 5.25 -11.93 -6.40
N MET A 505 6.42 -12.45 -6.05
CA MET A 505 6.66 -13.85 -5.80
C MET A 505 6.25 -14.18 -4.37
N THR A 506 5.30 -15.07 -4.18
CA THR A 506 4.82 -15.50 -2.85
C THR A 506 5.12 -16.99 -2.63
N LEU A 507 4.94 -17.48 -1.40
CA LEU A 507 5.12 -18.90 -1.12
C LEU A 507 4.16 -19.78 -1.96
N PRO A 508 2.86 -19.45 -2.08
CA PRO A 508 1.99 -20.09 -3.06
C PRO A 508 2.51 -19.93 -4.50
N GLY A 509 3.09 -18.79 -4.86
CA GLY A 509 3.76 -18.61 -6.15
C GLY A 509 4.85 -19.65 -6.43
N ILE A 510 5.69 -19.98 -5.42
CA ILE A 510 6.71 -21.05 -5.54
C ILE A 510 6.01 -22.39 -5.83
N ALA A 511 4.93 -22.70 -5.10
CA ALA A 511 4.14 -23.90 -5.35
C ALA A 511 3.52 -23.91 -6.76
N GLY A 512 3.13 -22.75 -7.29
CA GLY A 512 2.70 -22.55 -8.67
C GLY A 512 3.80 -22.93 -9.67
N ILE A 513 5.04 -22.47 -9.46
CA ILE A 513 6.17 -22.88 -10.29
C ILE A 513 6.37 -24.40 -10.23
N VAL A 514 6.40 -24.99 -9.04
CA VAL A 514 6.55 -26.45 -8.86
C VAL A 514 5.44 -27.22 -9.60
N LEU A 515 4.19 -26.76 -9.49
CA LEU A 515 3.06 -27.36 -10.21
C LEU A 515 3.23 -27.24 -11.73
N THR A 516 3.65 -26.07 -12.22
CA THR A 516 3.87 -25.84 -13.66
C THR A 516 5.02 -26.67 -14.21
N VAL A 517 6.08 -26.94 -13.42
CA VAL A 517 7.17 -27.86 -13.80
C VAL A 517 6.62 -29.27 -14.05
N GLY A 518 5.71 -29.75 -13.19
CA GLY A 518 5.04 -31.04 -13.39
C GLY A 518 4.17 -31.06 -14.65
N MET A 519 3.30 -30.05 -14.82
CA MET A 519 2.42 -29.95 -15.99
C MET A 519 3.17 -29.72 -17.31
N ALA A 520 4.31 -29.03 -17.28
CA ALA A 520 5.12 -28.77 -18.47
C ALA A 520 5.69 -30.05 -19.10
N VAL A 521 5.88 -31.09 -18.30
CA VAL A 521 6.29 -32.40 -18.81
C VAL A 521 5.12 -33.17 -19.42
N ASP A 522 3.90 -33.01 -18.88
CA ASP A 522 2.71 -33.70 -19.38
C ASP A 522 2.42 -33.38 -20.86
N ALA A 523 2.54 -32.12 -21.26
CA ALA A 523 2.40 -31.73 -22.67
C ALA A 523 3.42 -32.45 -23.58
N ASN A 524 4.65 -32.64 -23.12
CA ASN A 524 5.68 -33.36 -23.87
C ASN A 524 5.38 -34.87 -23.92
N VAL A 525 4.88 -35.45 -22.83
CA VAL A 525 4.45 -36.85 -22.73
C VAL A 525 3.31 -37.13 -23.73
N LEU A 526 2.29 -36.28 -23.78
CA LEU A 526 1.17 -36.41 -24.73
C LEU A 526 1.65 -36.41 -26.19
N ILE A 527 2.59 -35.51 -26.54
CA ILE A 527 3.19 -35.48 -27.88
C ILE A 527 3.93 -36.78 -28.16
N PHE A 528 4.74 -37.27 -27.22
CA PHE A 528 5.57 -38.46 -27.41
C PHE A 528 4.75 -39.74 -27.53
N GLU A 529 3.72 -39.91 -26.70
CA GLU A 529 2.81 -41.04 -26.82
C GLU A 529 2.02 -40.98 -28.13
N ARG A 530 1.55 -39.79 -28.55
CA ARG A 530 0.89 -39.66 -29.85
C ARG A 530 1.82 -40.02 -31.01
N ILE A 531 3.10 -39.67 -30.93
CA ILE A 531 4.10 -40.11 -31.92
C ILE A 531 4.31 -41.63 -31.87
N ARG A 532 4.34 -42.25 -30.69
CA ARG A 532 4.42 -43.71 -30.52
C ARG A 532 3.21 -44.43 -31.11
N GLU A 533 2.00 -43.90 -30.92
CA GLU A 533 0.78 -44.43 -31.54
C GLU A 533 0.87 -44.39 -33.07
N GLU A 534 1.21 -43.24 -33.66
CA GLU A 534 1.32 -43.09 -35.11
C GLU A 534 2.44 -43.97 -35.71
N LEU A 535 3.50 -44.28 -34.95
CA LEU A 535 4.52 -45.26 -35.32
C LEU A 535 4.00 -46.71 -35.28
N ARG A 536 3.18 -47.07 -34.29
CA ARG A 536 2.54 -48.39 -34.18
C ARG A 536 1.56 -48.64 -35.31
N ASP A 537 0.91 -47.57 -35.79
CA ASP A 537 0.03 -47.58 -36.96
C ASP A 537 0.79 -47.69 -38.30
N GLY A 538 2.12 -47.89 -38.25
CA GLY A 538 2.95 -48.18 -39.42
C GLY A 538 3.39 -46.95 -40.22
N ARG A 539 3.18 -45.74 -39.71
CA ARG A 539 3.62 -44.52 -40.39
C ARG A 539 5.14 -44.36 -40.34
N SER A 540 5.70 -43.71 -41.35
CA SER A 540 7.13 -43.40 -41.36
C SER A 540 7.49 -42.45 -40.20
N PRO A 541 8.71 -42.51 -39.63
CA PRO A 541 9.13 -41.66 -38.52
C PRO A 541 8.90 -40.15 -38.71
N GLN A 542 9.10 -39.64 -39.93
CA GLN A 542 8.86 -38.22 -40.22
C GLN A 542 7.36 -37.87 -40.26
N GLN A 543 6.53 -38.77 -40.79
CA GLN A 543 5.07 -38.59 -40.81
C GLN A 543 4.46 -38.76 -39.41
N ALA A 544 4.95 -39.71 -38.62
CA ALA A 544 4.54 -39.91 -37.23
C ALA A 544 4.83 -38.67 -36.37
N ILE A 545 6.01 -38.05 -36.51
CA ILE A 545 6.32 -36.77 -35.85
C ILE A 545 5.35 -35.68 -36.30
N HIS A 546 5.16 -35.49 -37.62
CA HIS A 546 4.29 -34.43 -38.13
C HIS A 546 2.85 -34.58 -37.64
N GLN A 547 2.30 -35.79 -37.73
CA GLN A 547 0.94 -36.08 -37.32
C GLN A 547 0.79 -36.04 -35.79
N GLY A 548 1.78 -36.54 -35.05
CA GLY A 548 1.80 -36.54 -33.59
C GLY A 548 1.66 -35.12 -33.04
N TYR A 549 2.46 -34.18 -33.52
CA TYR A 549 2.34 -32.77 -33.13
C TYR A 549 1.03 -32.12 -33.57
N ALA A 550 0.51 -32.45 -34.76
CA ALA A 550 -0.75 -31.88 -35.26
C ALA A 550 -1.96 -32.35 -34.43
N ASN A 551 -2.00 -33.63 -34.08
CA ASN A 551 -3.09 -34.24 -33.32
C ASN A 551 -3.00 -33.92 -31.82
N ALA A 552 -1.79 -33.87 -31.25
CA ALA A 552 -1.62 -33.56 -29.83
C ALA A 552 -1.90 -32.08 -29.50
N PHE A 553 -1.79 -31.18 -30.49
CA PHE A 553 -1.96 -29.73 -30.28
C PHE A 553 -3.34 -29.38 -29.70
N SER A 554 -4.43 -29.94 -30.23
CA SER A 554 -5.78 -29.63 -29.74
C SER A 554 -5.96 -30.08 -28.29
N THR A 555 -5.54 -31.30 -27.96
CA THR A 555 -5.63 -31.83 -26.60
C THR A 555 -4.83 -31.01 -25.59
N ILE A 556 -3.61 -30.60 -25.97
CA ILE A 556 -2.75 -29.77 -25.12
C ILE A 556 -3.34 -28.36 -24.96
N ALA A 557 -3.88 -27.79 -26.02
CA ALA A 557 -4.54 -26.49 -25.98
C ALA A 557 -5.78 -26.54 -25.07
N ASP A 558 -6.64 -27.55 -25.23
CA ASP A 558 -7.87 -27.69 -24.45
C ASP A 558 -7.57 -27.82 -22.95
N ALA A 559 -6.58 -28.65 -22.56
CA ALA A 559 -6.20 -28.84 -21.15
C ALA A 559 -5.62 -27.55 -20.53
N ASN A 560 -4.73 -26.87 -21.25
CA ASN A 560 -4.08 -25.65 -20.77
C ASN A 560 -5.02 -24.44 -20.76
N ILE A 561 -5.88 -24.27 -21.76
CA ILE A 561 -6.89 -23.19 -21.79
C ILE A 561 -7.86 -23.34 -20.63
N THR A 562 -8.30 -24.58 -20.32
CA THR A 562 -9.17 -24.84 -19.17
C THR A 562 -8.48 -24.41 -17.86
N THR A 563 -7.22 -24.78 -17.67
CA THR A 563 -6.45 -24.43 -16.48
C THR A 563 -6.16 -22.93 -16.40
N LEU A 564 -5.89 -22.28 -17.55
CA LEU A 564 -5.69 -20.84 -17.66
C LEU A 564 -6.96 -20.07 -17.27
N LEU A 565 -8.14 -20.57 -17.65
CA LEU A 565 -9.41 -19.96 -17.25
C LEU A 565 -9.61 -20.03 -15.73
N THR A 566 -9.24 -21.15 -15.09
CA THR A 566 -9.21 -21.24 -13.61
C THR A 566 -8.22 -20.24 -13.02
N ALA A 567 -7.03 -20.10 -13.59
CA ALA A 567 -6.03 -19.14 -13.12
C ALA A 567 -6.52 -17.68 -13.26
N ILE A 568 -7.22 -17.34 -14.34
CA ILE A 568 -7.84 -16.01 -14.53
C ILE A 568 -8.91 -15.74 -13.45
N ILE A 569 -9.75 -16.73 -13.14
CA ILE A 569 -10.76 -16.60 -12.07
C ILE A 569 -10.06 -16.39 -10.72
N LEU A 570 -9.01 -17.17 -10.42
CA LEU A 570 -8.22 -17.00 -9.20
C LEU A 570 -7.53 -15.64 -9.14
N PHE A 571 -7.09 -15.08 -10.27
CA PHE A 571 -6.49 -13.75 -10.32
C PHE A 571 -7.54 -12.64 -10.09
N ALA A 572 -8.74 -12.80 -10.63
CA ALA A 572 -9.82 -11.81 -10.52
C ALA A 572 -10.45 -11.78 -9.13
N VAL A 573 -10.61 -12.94 -8.49
CA VAL A 573 -11.33 -13.08 -7.20
C VAL A 573 -10.36 -13.23 -6.02
N GLY A 574 -9.17 -13.79 -6.25
CA GLY A 574 -8.19 -14.06 -5.19
C GLY A 574 -7.54 -12.79 -4.65
N THR A 575 -7.14 -12.85 -3.38
CA THR A 575 -6.44 -11.77 -2.68
C THR A 575 -5.02 -12.18 -2.32
N GLY A 576 -4.11 -11.19 -2.21
CA GLY A 576 -2.72 -11.35 -1.77
C GLY A 576 -2.02 -12.54 -2.44
N ALA A 577 -1.68 -13.55 -1.62
CA ALA A 577 -0.91 -14.71 -2.04
C ALA A 577 -1.58 -15.60 -3.11
N ILE A 578 -2.92 -15.69 -3.13
CA ILE A 578 -3.64 -16.46 -4.17
C ILE A 578 -3.48 -15.79 -5.54
N LYS A 579 -3.44 -14.46 -5.56
CA LYS A 579 -3.23 -13.69 -6.78
C LYS A 579 -1.83 -13.93 -7.34
N GLY A 580 -0.81 -13.99 -6.48
CA GLY A 580 0.55 -14.40 -6.85
C GLY A 580 0.63 -15.81 -7.43
N PHE A 581 -0.05 -16.79 -6.80
CA PHE A 581 -0.18 -18.14 -7.36
C PHE A 581 -0.84 -18.13 -8.75
N ALA A 582 -1.92 -17.39 -8.92
CA ALA A 582 -2.63 -17.30 -10.20
C ALA A 582 -1.76 -16.71 -11.32
N VAL A 583 -0.95 -15.70 -11.02
CA VAL A 583 0.00 -15.09 -11.98
C VAL A 583 1.07 -16.10 -12.39
N THR A 584 1.73 -16.73 -11.43
CA THR A 584 2.78 -17.74 -11.71
C THR A 584 2.23 -18.92 -12.51
N LEU A 585 1.03 -19.41 -12.16
CA LEU A 585 0.35 -20.47 -12.89
C LEU A 585 0.02 -20.06 -14.33
N SER A 586 -0.54 -18.86 -14.53
CA SER A 586 -0.91 -18.35 -15.86
C SER A 586 0.32 -18.23 -16.77
N ILE A 587 1.40 -17.63 -16.25
CA ILE A 587 2.67 -17.49 -16.97
C ILE A 587 3.24 -18.87 -17.29
N GLY A 588 3.30 -19.76 -16.30
CA GLY A 588 3.83 -21.11 -16.47
C GLY A 588 3.07 -21.93 -17.51
N ILE A 589 1.75 -21.79 -17.60
CA ILE A 589 0.94 -22.44 -18.65
C ILE A 589 1.29 -21.87 -20.03
N LEU A 590 1.35 -20.55 -20.18
CA LEU A 590 1.66 -19.90 -21.47
C LEU A 590 3.07 -20.23 -21.96
N THR A 591 4.07 -20.17 -21.08
CA THR A 591 5.46 -20.52 -21.40
C THR A 591 5.61 -22.02 -21.66
N SER A 592 4.88 -22.86 -20.93
CA SER A 592 4.84 -24.32 -21.14
C SER A 592 4.27 -24.66 -22.52
N MET A 593 3.14 -24.07 -22.91
CA MET A 593 2.58 -24.25 -24.25
C MET A 593 3.57 -23.83 -25.33
N PHE A 594 4.23 -22.68 -25.16
CA PHE A 594 5.24 -22.21 -26.11
C PHE A 594 6.43 -23.18 -26.23
N THR A 595 6.99 -23.62 -25.11
CA THR A 595 8.14 -24.53 -25.09
C THR A 595 7.80 -25.93 -25.59
N ALA A 596 6.65 -26.47 -25.19
CA ALA A 596 6.20 -27.80 -25.62
C ALA A 596 5.83 -27.83 -27.11
N ILE A 597 5.10 -26.83 -27.63
CA ILE A 597 4.57 -26.87 -29.00
C ILE A 597 5.58 -26.35 -30.01
N VAL A 598 6.24 -25.22 -29.71
CA VAL A 598 7.17 -24.56 -30.64
C VAL A 598 8.60 -24.97 -30.34
N GLY A 599 9.01 -24.96 -29.07
CA GLY A 599 10.38 -25.28 -28.64
C GLY A 599 10.79 -26.71 -28.97
N THR A 600 10.07 -27.72 -28.45
CA THR A 600 10.44 -29.12 -28.71
C THR A 600 10.37 -29.47 -30.19
N ARG A 601 9.39 -28.92 -30.93
CA ARG A 601 9.26 -29.16 -32.37
C ARG A 601 10.42 -28.57 -33.15
N CYS A 602 10.98 -27.43 -32.73
CA CYS A 602 12.22 -26.90 -33.31
C CYS A 602 13.39 -27.86 -33.07
N ILE A 603 13.56 -28.37 -31.84
CA ILE A 603 14.67 -29.29 -31.50
C ILE A 603 14.52 -30.62 -32.24
N VAL A 604 13.33 -31.21 -32.26
CA VAL A 604 13.04 -32.47 -32.98
C VAL A 604 13.30 -32.31 -34.48
N ASN A 605 12.87 -31.20 -35.08
CA ASN A 605 13.13 -30.94 -36.50
C ASN A 605 14.60 -30.65 -36.80
N LEU A 606 15.35 -30.05 -35.88
CA LEU A 606 16.80 -29.88 -36.02
C LEU A 606 17.53 -31.23 -35.98
N MET A 607 17.14 -32.13 -35.07
CA MET A 607 17.79 -33.43 -34.88
C MET A 607 17.42 -34.45 -35.98
N TYR A 608 16.13 -34.52 -36.34
CA TYR A 608 15.55 -35.56 -37.22
C TYR A 608 15.04 -35.03 -38.56
N GLY A 609 15.03 -33.71 -38.79
CA GLY A 609 14.59 -33.12 -40.05
C GLY A 609 15.49 -33.51 -41.22
N GLY A 610 14.89 -33.97 -42.31
CA GLY A 610 15.60 -34.31 -43.55
C GLY A 610 16.44 -35.60 -43.52
N LYS A 611 16.61 -36.26 -42.37
CA LYS A 611 17.34 -37.54 -42.25
C LYS A 611 16.41 -38.74 -42.46
N ARG A 612 16.88 -39.78 -43.17
CA ARG A 612 16.19 -41.08 -43.28
C ARG A 612 16.43 -41.90 -42.01
N VAL A 613 15.61 -41.67 -41.01
CA VAL A 613 15.69 -42.35 -39.71
C VAL A 613 14.94 -43.68 -39.82
N LYS A 614 15.60 -44.81 -39.52
CA LYS A 614 14.97 -46.15 -39.56
C LYS A 614 14.25 -46.53 -38.26
N LYS A 615 14.66 -45.96 -37.11
CA LYS A 615 14.05 -46.18 -35.79
C LYS A 615 14.16 -44.90 -34.95
N LEU A 616 13.09 -44.52 -34.27
CA LEU A 616 13.10 -43.47 -33.26
C LEU A 616 13.41 -44.09 -31.90
N SER A 617 14.33 -43.51 -31.14
CA SER A 617 14.57 -43.88 -29.75
C SER A 617 13.60 -43.09 -28.87
N ILE A 618 12.32 -43.44 -28.95
CA ILE A 618 11.24 -42.82 -28.19
C ILE A 618 10.65 -43.78 -27.18
#